data_AF-A0A067TLX0-F1
#
_entry.id   AF-A0A067TLX0-F1
#
_cell.length_a   1.000
_cell.length_b   1.000
_cell.length_c   1.000
_cell.angle_alpha   90.00
_cell.angle_beta   90.00
_cell.angle_gamma   90.00
#
_symmetry.space_group_name_H-M   'P 1'
#
loop_
_entity.id
_entity.type
_entity.pdbx_description
1 polymer ?
#
loop_
_entity_poly.entity_id
_entity_poly.type
_entity_poly.pdbx_seq_one_letter_code
_entity_poly.pdbx_strand_id
1 'polypeptide(L)'
;MSPARDEPQSEDTSFFANILTPGSSLHPTFLLVVDCAFLILLLVFVVLALLTSGNPHIFALMVIELCLWASVKWFVNELKQIPVETDRNDGTDTSENEARKTR
;
A
#
# COMPACT_ATOMS: atom_id res chain seq x y z
N MET A 1 -36.70 12.06 25.33
CA MET A 1 -35.53 12.92 25.56
C MET A 1 -34.29 12.09 25.22
N SER A 2 -33.76 12.24 24.00
CA SER A 2 -32.40 11.82 23.62
C SER A 2 -31.61 13.11 23.37
N PRO A 3 -30.30 13.22 23.67
CA PRO A 3 -29.24 12.59 22.86
C PRO A 3 -27.87 12.30 23.55
N ALA A 4 -26.95 11.70 22.77
CA ALA A 4 -25.48 11.59 22.89
C ALA A 4 -24.99 10.14 23.14
N ARG A 5 -24.66 9.35 22.09
CA ARG A 5 -23.42 9.34 21.27
C ARG A 5 -22.20 8.85 22.05
N ASP A 6 -21.98 7.54 22.02
CA ASP A 6 -20.67 6.90 22.11
C ASP A 6 -20.76 5.55 21.36
N GLU A 7 -20.56 5.58 20.04
CA GLU A 7 -20.28 4.38 19.24
C GLU A 7 -18.81 4.46 18.77
N PRO A 8 -17.88 3.75 19.43
CA PRO A 8 -16.48 3.71 18.98
C PRO A 8 -16.12 2.52 18.05
N GLN A 9 -17.06 1.85 17.35
CA GLN A 9 -16.78 0.51 16.75
C GLN A 9 -16.92 0.35 15.23
N SER A 10 -16.86 1.42 14.42
CA SER A 10 -17.04 1.33 12.96
C SER A 10 -15.78 1.58 12.11
N GLU A 11 -14.66 2.02 12.70
CA GLU A 11 -13.43 2.25 11.92
C GLU A 11 -12.68 0.95 11.62
N ASP A 12 -12.48 0.08 12.62
CA ASP A 12 -11.70 -1.16 12.46
C ASP A 12 -12.31 -2.11 11.41
N THR A 13 -13.63 -2.22 11.39
CA THR A 13 -14.36 -3.03 10.40
C THR A 13 -14.19 -2.48 8.98
N SER A 14 -14.04 -1.16 8.83
CA SER A 14 -13.82 -0.50 7.55
C SER A 14 -12.39 -0.73 7.01
N PHE A 15 -11.38 -0.80 7.87
CA PHE A 15 -10.00 -1.14 7.48
C PHE A 15 -9.86 -2.61 7.07
N PHE A 16 -10.46 -3.53 7.82
CA PHE A 16 -10.48 -4.96 7.47
C PHE A 16 -11.33 -5.24 6.21
N ALA A 17 -12.48 -4.56 6.07
CA ALA A 17 -13.30 -4.66 4.85
C ALA A 17 -12.57 -4.09 3.63
N ASN A 18 -11.85 -2.98 3.78
CA ASN A 18 -10.98 -2.46 2.72
C ASN A 18 -9.84 -3.44 2.37
N ILE A 19 -9.18 -4.09 3.35
CA ILE A 19 -8.13 -5.10 3.08
C ILE A 19 -8.68 -6.31 2.28
N LEU A 20 -9.93 -6.70 2.51
CA LEU A 20 -10.59 -7.81 1.80
C LEU A 20 -11.22 -7.39 0.46
N THR A 21 -11.25 -6.10 0.15
CA THR A 21 -11.72 -5.62 -1.15
C THR A 21 -10.58 -5.79 -2.17
N PRO A 22 -10.78 -6.54 -3.26
CA PRO A 22 -9.73 -6.77 -4.25
C PRO A 22 -9.27 -5.43 -4.85
N GLY A 23 -7.97 -5.10 -4.69
CA GLY A 23 -7.38 -3.85 -5.18
C GLY A 23 -6.91 -2.85 -4.10
N SER A 24 -7.21 -3.10 -2.82
CA SER A 24 -6.82 -2.21 -1.71
C SER A 24 -5.31 -2.18 -1.40
N SER A 25 -4.55 -3.14 -1.93
CA SER A 25 -3.08 -3.14 -1.86
C SER A 25 -2.42 -1.97 -2.62
N LEU A 26 -3.17 -1.21 -3.42
CA LEU A 26 -2.66 -0.04 -4.16
C LEU A 26 -2.72 1.27 -3.34
N HIS A 27 -3.25 1.25 -2.12
CA HIS A 27 -3.36 2.47 -1.31
C HIS A 27 -2.02 2.82 -0.63
N PRO A 28 -1.54 4.08 -0.69
CA PRO A 28 -0.25 4.48 -0.13
C PRO A 28 -0.11 4.22 1.38
N THR A 29 -1.23 4.10 2.09
CA THR A 29 -1.30 3.72 3.50
C THR A 29 -0.73 2.32 3.75
N PHE A 30 -0.96 1.36 2.86
CA PHE A 30 -0.43 0.00 3.01
C PHE A 30 1.10 -0.04 2.96
N LEU A 31 1.69 0.76 2.07
CA LEU A 31 3.15 0.91 1.98
C LEU A 31 3.75 1.47 3.27
N LEU A 32 3.06 2.44 3.89
CA LEU A 32 3.49 3.03 5.15
C LEU A 32 3.41 2.01 6.29
N VAL A 33 2.33 1.22 6.37
CA VAL A 33 2.19 0.15 7.37
C VAL A 33 3.28 -0.91 7.22
N VAL A 34 3.59 -1.33 5.99
CA VAL A 34 4.66 -2.31 5.73
C VAL A 34 6.04 -1.74 6.12
N ASP A 35 6.34 -0.49 5.76
CA ASP A 35 7.59 0.17 6.16
C ASP A 35 7.70 0.28 7.70
N CYS A 36 6.60 0.60 8.36
CA CYS A 36 6.53 0.66 9.82
C CYS A 36 6.74 -0.71 10.47
N ALA A 37 6.15 -1.78 9.91
CA ALA A 37 6.34 -3.15 10.37
C ALA A 37 7.79 -3.61 10.24
N PHE A 38 8.44 -3.33 9.12
CA PHE A 38 9.87 -3.60 8.91
C PHE A 38 10.76 -2.79 9.86
N LEU A 39 10.44 -1.51 10.11
CA LEU A 39 11.17 -0.69 11.07
C LEU A 39 11.08 -1.24 12.51
N ILE A 40 9.89 -1.70 12.92
CA ILE A 40 9.69 -2.36 14.20
C ILE A 40 10.49 -3.67 14.26
N LEU A 41 10.46 -4.48 13.19
CA LEU A 41 11.20 -5.74 13.13
C LEU A 41 12.72 -5.51 13.20
N LEU A 42 13.24 -4.52 12.46
CA LEU A 42 14.63 -4.10 12.53
C LEU A 42 15.01 -3.66 13.95
N LEU A 43 14.16 -2.88 14.62
CA LEU A 43 14.37 -2.46 16.00
C LEU A 43 14.46 -3.68 16.94
N VAL A 44 13.56 -4.65 16.78
CA VAL A 44 13.60 -5.91 17.53
C VAL A 44 14.92 -6.65 17.27
N PHE A 45 15.37 -6.77 16.02
CA PHE A 45 16.66 -7.37 15.71
C PHE A 45 17.85 -6.61 16.29
N VAL A 46 17.82 -5.27 16.33
CA VAL A 46 18.87 -4.47 16.99
C VAL A 46 18.90 -4.74 18.49
N VAL A 47 17.75 -4.77 19.16
CA VAL A 47 17.66 -5.09 20.60
C VAL A 47 18.17 -6.51 20.86
N LEU A 48 17.78 -7.49 20.05
CA LEU A 48 18.28 -8.87 20.14
C LEU A 48 19.77 -8.98 19.84
N ALA A 49 20.31 -8.20 18.89
CA ALA A 49 21.73 -8.18 18.57
C ALA A 49 22.57 -7.75 19.77
N LEU A 50 22.11 -6.72 20.49
CA LEU A 50 22.74 -6.24 21.73
C LEU A 50 22.62 -7.26 22.86
N LEU A 51 21.44 -7.88 23.03
CA LEU A 51 21.22 -8.90 24.08
C LEU A 51 22.03 -10.18 23.86
N THR A 52 22.24 -10.57 22.60
CA THR A 52 22.89 -11.84 22.23
C THR A 52 24.41 -11.70 22.06
N SER A 53 24.99 -10.53 22.35
CA SER A 53 26.45 -10.32 22.32
C SER A 53 27.11 -10.60 20.96
N GLY A 54 26.43 -10.26 19.86
CA GLY A 54 27.03 -10.31 18.51
C GLY A 54 27.06 -11.67 17.81
N ASN A 55 26.06 -12.53 18.01
CA ASN A 55 25.96 -13.80 17.28
C ASN A 55 25.74 -13.53 15.76
N PRO A 56 26.55 -14.14 14.85
CA PRO A 56 26.42 -13.96 13.41
C PRO A 56 25.03 -14.33 12.85
N HIS A 57 24.26 -15.15 13.58
CA HIS A 57 22.88 -15.47 13.23
C HIS A 57 21.98 -14.23 13.13
N ILE A 58 22.16 -13.25 14.03
CA ILE A 58 21.36 -12.01 14.01
C ILE A 58 21.73 -11.13 12.81
N PHE A 59 22.98 -11.20 12.35
CA PHE A 59 23.40 -10.50 11.14
C PHE A 59 22.72 -11.08 9.90
N ALA A 60 22.60 -12.42 9.80
CA ALA A 60 21.87 -13.07 8.71
C ALA A 60 20.38 -12.66 8.69
N LEU A 61 19.75 -12.56 9.86
CA LEU A 61 18.35 -12.10 9.99
C LEU A 61 18.19 -10.65 9.54
N MET A 62 19.11 -9.74 9.89
CA MET A 62 19.11 -8.35 9.39
C MET A 62 19.29 -8.26 7.86
N VAL A 63 20.15 -9.09 7.27
CA VAL A 63 20.35 -9.10 5.81
C VAL A 63 19.09 -9.58 5.08
N ILE A 64 18.48 -10.67 5.56
CA ILE A 64 17.24 -11.20 4.96
C ILE A 64 16.10 -10.19 5.07
N GLU A 65 16.01 -9.49 6.21
CA GLU A 65 15.06 -8.39 6.41
C GLU A 65 15.23 -7.26 5.36
N LEU A 66 16.46 -6.78 5.16
CA LEU A 66 16.73 -5.76 4.14
C LEU A 66 16.43 -6.25 2.72
N CYS A 67 16.73 -7.51 2.42
CA CYS A 67 16.35 -8.14 1.15
C CYS A 67 14.82 -8.19 0.98
N LEU A 68 14.07 -8.46 2.05
CA LEU A 68 12.61 -8.47 2.02
C LEU A 68 12.04 -7.07 1.78
N TRP A 69 12.56 -6.06 2.49
CA TRP A 69 12.19 -4.66 2.29
C TRP A 69 12.47 -4.20 0.85
N ALA A 70 13.65 -4.53 0.30
CA ALA A 70 14.00 -4.23 -1.09
C ALA A 70 13.06 -4.91 -2.09
N SER A 71 12.70 -6.19 -1.86
CA SER A 71 11.77 -6.94 -2.70
C SER A 71 10.38 -6.28 -2.74
N VAL A 72 9.87 -5.83 -1.59
CA VAL A 72 8.59 -5.10 -1.52
C VAL A 72 8.68 -3.76 -2.27
N LYS A 73 9.74 -2.98 -2.05
CA LYS A 73 9.94 -1.69 -2.73
C LYS A 73 10.01 -1.86 -4.24
N TRP A 74 10.71 -2.90 -4.71
CA TRP A 74 10.78 -3.25 -6.12
C TRP A 74 9.41 -3.67 -6.67
N PHE A 75 8.69 -4.56 -5.98
CA PHE A 75 7.36 -5.01 -6.37
C PHE A 75 6.38 -3.84 -6.53
N VAL A 76 6.41 -2.87 -5.62
CA VAL A 76 5.56 -1.67 -5.68
C VAL A 76 5.93 -0.76 -6.84
N ASN A 77 7.24 -0.61 -7.11
CA ASN A 77 7.70 0.12 -8.28
C ASN A 77 7.26 -0.56 -9.59
N GLU A 78 7.26 -1.90 -9.60
CA GLU A 78 6.76 -2.68 -10.74
C GLU A 78 5.26 -2.49 -10.93
N LEU A 79 4.46 -2.53 -9.85
CA LEU A 79 3.02 -2.27 -9.92
C LEU A 79 2.68 -0.87 -10.48
N LYS A 80 3.49 0.15 -10.18
CA LYS A 80 3.32 1.50 -10.73
C LYS A 80 3.63 1.61 -12.23
N GLN A 81 4.46 0.70 -12.73
CA GLN A 81 4.82 0.66 -14.15
C GLN A 81 3.78 -0.09 -14.99
N ILE A 82 2.87 -0.82 -14.36
CA ILE A 82 1.70 -1.36 -15.04
C ILE A 82 0.79 -0.15 -15.32
N PRO A 83 0.57 0.22 -16.60
CA PRO A 83 -0.31 1.32 -16.94
C PRO A 83 -1.74 0.92 -16.51
N VAL A 84 -2.19 1.46 -15.39
CA VAL A 84 -3.62 1.60 -15.16
C VAL A 84 -4.07 2.58 -16.22
N GLU A 85 -4.90 2.09 -17.14
CA GLU A 85 -5.61 2.82 -18.20
C GLU A 85 -6.40 3.97 -17.55
N THR A 86 -5.70 5.05 -17.22
CA THR A 86 -6.24 6.33 -16.78
C THR A 86 -5.54 7.38 -17.61
N ASP A 87 -5.71 7.28 -18.92
CA ASP A 87 -5.89 8.48 -19.71
C ASP A 87 -6.97 8.23 -20.77
N ARG A 88 -8.06 8.97 -20.60
CA ARG A 88 -9.02 9.37 -21.63
C ARG A 88 -10.14 8.38 -22.03
N ASN A 89 -11.19 8.44 -21.22
CA ASN A 89 -12.51 8.78 -21.76
C ASN A 89 -12.39 10.02 -22.68
N ASP A 90 -12.21 9.82 -23.99
CA ASP A 90 -12.52 10.82 -25.01
C ASP A 90 -13.94 10.58 -25.52
N GLY A 91 -14.90 10.86 -24.66
CA GLY A 91 -16.28 11.08 -25.07
C GLY A 91 -16.42 12.47 -25.67
N THR A 92 -15.85 12.73 -26.86
CA THR A 92 -16.12 13.97 -27.62
C THR A 92 -15.86 13.82 -29.13
N ASP A 93 -16.38 12.79 -29.82
CA ASP A 93 -16.32 12.76 -31.30
C ASP A 93 -17.54 12.12 -31.98
N THR A 94 -18.71 12.09 -31.32
CA THR A 94 -19.96 11.55 -31.91
C THR A 94 -21.01 12.62 -32.24
N SER A 95 -20.69 13.93 -32.23
CA SER A 95 -21.70 14.95 -32.59
C SER A 95 -21.24 16.17 -33.40
N GLU A 96 -19.96 16.33 -33.76
CA GLU A 96 -19.54 17.51 -34.56
C GLU A 96 -19.28 17.21 -36.05
N ASN A 97 -18.92 15.98 -36.44
CA ASN A 97 -18.55 15.69 -37.84
C ASN A 97 -19.73 15.35 -38.77
N GLU A 98 -20.92 14.99 -38.23
CA GLU A 98 -22.10 14.74 -39.07
C GLU A 98 -22.88 16.02 -39.43
N ALA A 99 -22.68 17.12 -38.71
CA ALA A 99 -23.35 18.40 -38.97
C ALA A 99 -22.56 19.34 -39.92
N ARG A 100 -21.30 19.04 -40.25
CA ARG A 100 -20.41 19.97 -40.99
C ARG A 100 -20.03 19.59 -42.43
N LYS A 101 -20.44 18.46 -43.00
CA LYS A 101 -20.14 18.14 -44.41
C LYS A 101 -21.34 17.66 -45.24
N THR A 102 -22.51 18.18 -44.93
CA THR A 102 -23.66 18.31 -45.83
C THR A 102 -23.75 19.72 -46.43
N ARG A 103 -22.62 20.46 -46.43
CA ARG A 103 -22.45 21.77 -47.08
C ARG A 103 -21.19 21.78 -47.94
#